data_AF-A0A520W6U6-F1
#
_entry.id   AF-A0A520W6U6-F1
#
_cell.length_a   1.000
_cell.length_b   1.000
_cell.length_c   1.000
_cell.angle_alpha   90.00
_cell.angle_beta   90.00
_cell.angle_gamma   90.00
#
_symmetry.space_group_name_H-M   'P 1'
#
loop_
_entity.id
_entity.type
_entity.pdbx_description
1 polymer ?
#
loop_
_entity_poly.entity_id
_entity_poly.type
_entity_poly.pdbx_seq_one_letter_code
_entity_poly.pdbx_strand_id
1 'polypeptide(L)'
;MSDSTSPFAASASSTVPDKPTLDGIEAKWSAAWEEQGTFGFDRSKTRDQVYSIDTPPPTVSGSLHVGHVFSYTHTDCMARYKRMRGFEVFYPMGWDDNGLPTERRVQNYYGVRCDPSLPYDPDFEPPEKPDAKNQLP
;
A
#
# COMPACT_ATOMS: atom_id res chain seq x y z
N MET A 1 52.19 -39.24 3.87
CA MET A 1 52.15 -37.84 3.45
C MET A 1 50.90 -37.69 2.60
N SER A 2 49.79 -37.35 3.25
CA SER A 2 48.45 -37.23 2.64
C SER A 2 48.14 -35.75 2.54
N ASP A 3 48.19 -35.24 1.31
CA ASP A 3 47.81 -33.87 0.97
C ASP A 3 46.28 -33.72 1.11
N SER A 4 45.86 -32.83 2.01
CA SER A 4 44.46 -32.43 2.16
C SER A 4 44.21 -31.18 1.31
N THR A 5 43.61 -31.36 0.14
CA THR A 5 43.11 -30.24 -0.67
C THR A 5 41.88 -29.65 0.01
N SER A 6 42.01 -28.42 0.48
CA SER A 6 40.94 -27.63 1.11
C SER A 6 39.88 -27.19 0.09
N PRO A 7 38.58 -27.35 0.35
CA PRO A 7 37.52 -26.91 -0.56
C PRO A 7 37.03 -25.51 -0.17
N PHE A 8 37.89 -24.49 -0.30
CA PHE A 8 37.38 -23.12 -0.33
C PHE A 8 36.92 -22.80 -1.74
N ALA A 9 35.65 -23.09 -2.00
CA ALA A 9 34.95 -22.70 -3.21
C ALA A 9 35.12 -21.20 -3.47
N ALA A 10 35.45 -20.86 -4.72
CA ALA A 10 35.69 -19.50 -5.15
C ALA A 10 34.52 -18.57 -4.79
N SER A 11 34.84 -17.48 -4.10
CA SER A 11 33.94 -16.36 -3.86
C SER A 11 33.46 -15.82 -5.21
N ALA A 12 32.15 -15.79 -5.43
CA ALA A 12 31.57 -15.14 -6.60
C ALA A 12 32.02 -13.67 -6.61
N SER A 13 32.77 -13.27 -7.63
CA SER A 13 33.18 -11.88 -7.81
C SER A 13 31.93 -11.02 -7.97
N SER A 14 31.58 -10.23 -6.96
CA SER A 14 30.50 -9.26 -7.09
C SER A 14 30.98 -8.17 -8.06
N THR A 15 30.54 -8.23 -9.31
CA THR A 15 30.76 -7.17 -10.29
C THR A 15 29.77 -6.05 -10.01
N VAL A 16 30.17 -5.11 -9.16
CA VAL A 16 29.41 -3.86 -8.97
C VAL A 16 29.59 -3.03 -10.25
N PRO A 17 28.51 -2.63 -10.94
CA PRO A 17 28.61 -1.84 -12.15
C PRO A 17 29.15 -0.44 -11.85
N ASP A 18 29.94 0.12 -12.77
CA ASP A 18 30.50 1.48 -12.66
C ASP A 18 29.41 2.57 -12.52
N LYS A 19 28.21 2.28 -13.01
CA LYS A 19 27.02 3.15 -12.90
C LYS A 19 25.81 2.31 -12.49
N PRO A 20 25.47 2.23 -11.19
CA PRO A 20 24.27 1.55 -10.75
C PRO A 20 23.02 2.31 -11.22
N THR A 21 21.98 1.57 -11.60
CA THR A 21 20.65 2.09 -11.93
C THR A 21 19.61 1.50 -10.98
N LEU A 22 18.42 2.11 -10.93
CA LEU A 22 17.30 1.60 -10.13
C LEU A 22 16.41 0.61 -10.90
N ASP A 23 16.75 0.34 -12.17
CA ASP A 23 15.89 -0.40 -13.09
C ASP A 23 15.66 -1.84 -12.58
N GLY A 24 14.39 -2.22 -12.46
CA GLY A 24 13.99 -3.56 -12.03
C GLY A 24 14.28 -3.90 -10.57
N ILE A 25 14.91 -3.01 -9.78
CA ILE A 25 15.22 -3.28 -8.37
C ILE A 25 13.94 -3.39 -7.54
N GLU A 26 12.97 -2.50 -7.75
CA GLU A 26 11.69 -2.53 -7.03
C GLU A 26 10.91 -3.81 -7.34
N ALA A 27 10.77 -4.15 -8.63
CA ALA A 27 10.07 -5.37 -9.04
C ALA A 27 10.70 -6.64 -8.45
N LYS A 28 12.04 -6.71 -8.45
CA LYS A 28 12.79 -7.81 -7.84
C LYS A 28 12.48 -7.97 -6.35
N TRP A 29 12.56 -6.88 -5.58
CA TRP A 29 12.37 -6.95 -4.13
C TRP A 29 10.92 -7.13 -3.71
N SER A 30 9.98 -6.51 -4.41
CA SER A 30 8.55 -6.73 -4.17
C SER A 30 8.17 -8.20 -4.32
N ALA A 31 8.63 -8.85 -5.40
CA ALA A 31 8.40 -10.28 -5.63
C ALA A 31 9.04 -11.15 -4.52
N ALA A 32 10.29 -10.86 -4.16
CA ALA A 32 10.99 -11.59 -3.10
C ALA A 32 10.29 -11.45 -1.74
N TRP A 33 9.79 -10.27 -1.39
CA TRP A 33 9.08 -10.05 -0.13
C TRP A 33 7.74 -10.78 -0.07
N GLU A 34 7.02 -10.84 -1.19
CA GLU A 34 5.77 -11.57 -1.34
C GLU A 34 5.99 -13.08 -1.19
N GLU A 35 6.95 -13.65 -1.93
CA GLU A 35 7.31 -15.07 -1.85
C GLU A 35 7.72 -15.49 -0.43
N GLN A 36 8.48 -14.64 0.25
CA GLN A 36 8.95 -14.92 1.62
C GLN A 36 7.91 -14.62 2.70
N GLY A 37 6.78 -13.99 2.35
CA GLY A 37 5.82 -13.50 3.34
C GLY A 37 6.45 -12.50 4.33
N THR A 38 7.40 -11.68 3.88
CA THR A 38 8.26 -10.82 4.74
C THR A 38 7.45 -9.89 5.67
N PHE A 39 6.25 -9.50 5.23
CA PHE A 39 5.36 -8.61 5.97
C PHE A 39 4.07 -9.29 6.48
N GLY A 40 3.99 -10.62 6.38
CA GLY A 40 2.91 -11.40 6.98
C GLY A 40 2.86 -11.21 8.50
N PHE A 41 1.66 -11.23 9.07
CA PHE A 41 1.45 -11.07 10.51
C PHE A 41 1.09 -12.42 11.16
N ASP A 42 1.88 -12.85 12.13
CA ASP A 42 1.63 -14.04 12.94
C ASP A 42 0.70 -13.72 14.12
N ARG A 43 -0.55 -14.16 14.01
CA ARG A 43 -1.58 -13.96 15.05
C ARG A 43 -1.36 -14.78 16.33
N SER A 44 -0.40 -15.72 16.34
CA SER A 44 -0.10 -16.52 17.53
C SER A 44 0.76 -15.78 18.56
N LYS A 45 1.36 -14.64 18.19
CA LYS A 45 2.24 -13.84 19.05
C LYS A 45 1.47 -13.19 20.20
N THR A 46 2.12 -13.11 21.36
CA THR A 46 1.56 -12.45 22.53
C THR A 46 1.68 -10.93 22.41
N ARG A 47 0.85 -10.20 23.17
CA ARG A 47 0.76 -8.73 23.08
C ARG A 47 2.10 -8.01 23.31
N ASP A 48 2.95 -8.53 24.19
CA ASP A 48 4.29 -7.99 24.49
C ASP A 48 5.29 -8.15 23.34
N GLN A 49 5.02 -9.06 22.40
CA GLN A 49 5.82 -9.28 21.18
C GLN A 49 5.34 -8.43 20.01
N VAL A 50 4.13 -7.87 20.08
CA VAL A 50 3.48 -7.16 18.96
C VAL A 50 3.74 -5.65 19.02
N TYR A 51 4.13 -5.10 17.87
CA TYR A 51 4.13 -3.65 17.63
C TYR A 51 3.05 -3.32 16.60
N SER A 52 1.97 -2.69 17.06
CA SER A 52 0.82 -2.32 16.21
C SER A 52 0.96 -0.89 15.71
N ILE A 53 0.77 -0.71 14.41
CA ILE A 53 0.75 0.59 13.75
C ILE A 53 -0.67 0.83 13.27
N ASP A 54 -1.27 1.91 13.76
CA ASP A 54 -2.55 2.42 13.29
C ASP A 54 -2.28 3.66 12.44
N THR A 55 -2.41 3.51 11.12
CA THR A 55 -2.36 4.65 10.21
C THR A 55 -3.78 5.06 9.84
N PRO A 56 -4.12 6.36 9.89
CA PRO A 56 -5.39 6.82 9.36
C PRO A 56 -5.51 6.38 7.90
N PRO A 57 -6.58 5.65 7.53
CA PRO A 57 -6.73 5.15 6.18
C PRO A 57 -6.85 6.34 5.20
N PRO A 58 -6.23 6.26 4.02
CA PRO A 58 -6.44 7.26 2.99
C PRO A 58 -7.89 7.16 2.48
N THR A 59 -8.49 8.32 2.22
CA THR A 59 -9.85 8.41 1.67
C THR A 59 -9.86 8.02 0.19
N VAL A 60 -10.85 7.24 -0.24
CA VAL A 60 -11.00 6.82 -1.65
C VAL A 60 -11.47 7.96 -2.59
N SER A 61 -11.64 9.16 -2.07
CA SER A 61 -12.14 10.33 -2.81
C SER A 61 -11.10 10.99 -3.74
N GLY A 62 -9.90 10.43 -3.90
CA GLY A 62 -8.81 11.07 -4.64
C GLY A 62 -7.61 10.17 -4.94
N SER A 63 -6.61 10.76 -5.59
CA SER A 63 -5.31 10.13 -5.81
C SER A 63 -4.33 10.49 -4.68
N LEU A 64 -3.42 9.59 -4.37
CA LEU A 64 -2.36 9.86 -3.41
C LEU A 64 -1.37 10.91 -3.97
N HIS A 65 -1.11 11.96 -3.18
CA HIS A 65 -0.07 12.96 -3.45
C HIS A 65 1.16 12.80 -2.53
N VAL A 66 2.20 13.60 -2.77
CA VAL A 66 3.50 13.56 -2.05
C VAL A 66 3.40 13.67 -0.52
N GLY A 67 2.31 14.25 0.00
CA GLY A 67 2.06 14.31 1.44
C GLY A 67 1.78 12.94 2.05
N HIS A 68 1.09 12.06 1.31
CA HIS A 68 0.91 10.67 1.71
C HIS A 68 2.24 9.92 1.68
N VAL A 69 3.08 10.16 0.67
CA VAL A 69 4.42 9.56 0.58
C VAL A 69 5.22 9.88 1.84
N PHE A 70 5.28 11.15 2.24
CA PHE A 70 5.99 11.55 3.46
C PHE A 70 5.49 10.80 4.71
N SER A 71 4.17 10.72 4.88
CA SER A 71 3.54 10.12 6.06
C SER A 71 3.73 8.59 6.12
N TYR A 72 3.54 7.90 4.99
CA TYR A 72 3.69 6.45 4.93
C TYR A 72 5.16 6.02 4.98
N THR A 73 6.07 6.76 4.35
CA THR A 73 7.51 6.45 4.41
C THR A 73 8.03 6.56 5.85
N HIS A 74 7.65 7.60 6.60
CA HIS A 74 8.05 7.73 8.00
C HIS A 74 7.61 6.52 8.83
N THR A 75 6.36 6.11 8.65
CA THR A 75 5.76 4.99 9.37
C THR A 75 6.38 3.65 8.97
N ASP A 76 6.65 3.44 7.68
CA ASP A 76 7.32 2.23 7.16
C ASP A 76 8.75 2.10 7.70
N CYS A 77 9.50 3.20 7.81
CA CYS A 77 10.82 3.18 8.45
C CYS A 77 10.75 2.67 9.90
N MET A 78 9.75 3.10 10.67
CA MET A 78 9.54 2.60 12.04
C MET A 78 9.13 1.12 12.04
N ALA A 79 8.23 0.71 11.14
CA ALA A 79 7.80 -0.68 10.99
C ALA A 79 9.00 -1.61 10.72
N ARG A 80 9.85 -1.25 9.76
CA ARG A 80 11.08 -2.02 9.44
C ARG A 80 12.03 -2.08 10.61
N TYR A 81 12.27 -0.95 11.28
CA TYR A 81 13.11 -0.91 12.47
C TYR A 81 12.59 -1.85 13.56
N LYS A 82 11.28 -1.85 13.84
CA LYS A 82 10.67 -2.73 14.85
C LYS A 82 10.76 -4.20 14.47
N ARG A 83 10.54 -4.58 13.20
CA ARG A 83 10.78 -5.95 12.71
C ARG A 83 12.24 -6.38 12.93
N MET A 84 13.20 -5.53 12.58
CA MET A 84 14.63 -5.80 12.82
C MET A 84 14.99 -5.92 14.30
N ARG A 85 14.18 -5.35 15.20
CA ARG A 85 14.32 -5.47 16.66
C ARG A 85 13.60 -6.71 17.23
N GLY A 86 13.01 -7.55 16.39
CA GLY A 86 12.35 -8.80 16.78
C GLY A 86 10.89 -8.67 17.16
N PHE A 87 10.25 -7.52 16.92
CA PHE A 87 8.81 -7.37 17.13
C PHE A 87 8.01 -7.97 15.97
N GLU A 88 6.88 -8.57 16.30
CA GLU A 88 5.84 -8.91 15.35
C GLU A 88 5.06 -7.64 14.99
N VAL A 89 5.28 -7.11 13.78
CA VAL A 89 4.70 -5.82 13.39
C VAL A 89 3.37 -6.02 12.69
N PHE A 90 2.29 -5.53 13.31
CA PHE A 90 0.98 -5.39 12.68
C PHE A 90 0.88 -4.01 12.02
N TYR A 91 0.96 -3.97 10.69
CA TYR A 91 0.85 -2.74 9.91
C TYR A 91 -0.04 -2.97 8.68
N PRO A 92 -1.37 -3.07 8.88
CA PRO A 92 -2.31 -3.24 7.78
C PRO A 92 -2.52 -1.92 7.03
N MET A 93 -2.89 -2.03 5.76
CA MET A 93 -3.44 -0.92 4.99
C MET A 93 -4.96 -1.04 4.94
N GLY A 94 -5.64 0.09 5.08
CA GLY A 94 -7.09 0.22 4.92
C GLY A 94 -7.44 1.37 3.98
N TRP A 95 -8.73 1.57 3.73
CA TRP A 95 -9.27 2.68 2.93
C TRP A 95 -10.49 3.24 3.65
N ASP A 96 -10.66 4.56 3.62
CA ASP A 96 -11.89 5.21 4.10
C ASP A 96 -12.79 5.54 2.91
N ASP A 97 -13.91 4.85 2.82
CA ASP A 97 -14.95 5.02 1.81
C ASP A 97 -16.10 5.92 2.26
N ASN A 98 -16.05 6.44 3.48
CA ASN A 98 -17.17 7.16 4.07
C ASN A 98 -17.13 8.66 3.79
N GLY A 99 -18.28 9.28 4.04
CA GLY A 99 -18.41 10.71 4.20
C GLY A 99 -18.63 11.51 2.92
N LEU A 100 -18.94 12.79 3.14
CA LEU A 100 -19.27 13.75 2.10
C LEU A 100 -18.23 13.87 0.96
N PRO A 101 -16.91 13.74 1.19
CA PRO A 101 -15.94 13.78 0.09
C PRO A 101 -16.15 12.67 -0.94
N THR A 102 -16.45 11.45 -0.49
CA THR A 102 -16.71 10.29 -1.37
C THR A 102 -18.03 10.47 -2.11
N GLU A 103 -19.11 10.82 -1.39
CA GLU A 103 -20.42 11.09 -1.99
C GLU A 103 -20.35 12.19 -3.06
N ARG A 104 -19.64 13.30 -2.77
CA ARG A 104 -19.44 14.38 -3.72
C ARG A 104 -18.61 13.96 -4.93
N ARG A 105 -17.61 13.10 -4.74
CA ARG A 105 -16.84 12.55 -5.87
C ARG A 105 -17.75 11.75 -6.80
N VAL A 106 -18.60 10.87 -6.25
CA VAL A 106 -19.58 10.09 -7.02
C VAL A 106 -20.53 11.03 -7.77
N GLN A 107 -21.11 12.00 -7.07
CA GLN A 107 -22.00 13.02 -7.66
C GLN A 107 -21.34 13.76 -8.83
N ASN A 108 -20.11 14.22 -8.66
CA ASN A 108 -19.36 14.90 -9.72
C ASN A 108 -18.96 13.97 -10.87
N TYR A 109 -18.59 12.72 -10.57
CA TYR A 109 -18.17 11.74 -11.57
C TYR A 109 -19.32 11.29 -12.46
N TYR A 110 -20.50 11.07 -11.88
CA TYR A 110 -21.70 10.64 -12.60
C TYR A 110 -22.60 11.79 -13.05
N GLY A 111 -22.33 13.04 -12.63
CA GLY A 111 -23.18 14.18 -12.98
C GLY A 111 -24.56 14.11 -12.32
N VAL A 112 -24.62 13.57 -11.11
CA VAL A 112 -25.85 13.37 -10.34
C VAL A 112 -25.75 14.07 -8.98
N ARG A 113 -26.87 14.28 -8.32
CA ARG A 113 -26.95 14.90 -7.00
C ARG A 113 -27.99 14.14 -6.18
N CYS A 114 -27.67 13.82 -4.93
CA CYS A 114 -28.64 13.14 -4.09
C CYS A 114 -29.82 14.06 -3.74
N ASP A 115 -31.03 13.67 -4.15
CA ASP A 115 -32.31 14.18 -3.67
C ASP A 115 -33.09 13.08 -2.91
N PRO A 116 -33.07 13.08 -1.56
CA PRO A 116 -33.76 12.07 -0.76
C PRO A 116 -35.29 12.10 -0.88
N SER A 117 -35.88 13.11 -1.51
CA SER A 117 -37.33 13.21 -1.69
C SER A 117 -37.87 12.37 -2.85
N LEU A 118 -37.01 11.94 -3.77
CA LEU A 118 -37.38 11.13 -4.92
C LEU A 118 -37.46 9.63 -4.55
N PRO A 119 -38.41 8.87 -5.12
CA PRO A 119 -38.41 7.42 -4.98
C PRO A 119 -37.22 6.80 -5.73
N TYR A 120 -36.79 5.63 -5.28
CA TYR A 120 -35.79 4.84 -6.00
C TYR A 120 -36.29 4.47 -7.40
N ASP A 121 -35.47 4.73 -8.42
CA ASP A 121 -35.72 4.38 -9.81
C ASP A 121 -34.72 3.28 -10.25
N PRO A 122 -35.16 2.03 -10.48
CA PRO A 122 -34.29 0.94 -10.91
C PRO A 122 -33.81 1.08 -12.37
N ASP A 123 -34.46 1.92 -13.18
CA ASP A 123 -34.16 2.12 -14.59
C ASP A 123 -33.33 3.41 -14.82
N PHE A 124 -32.91 4.08 -13.75
CA PHE A 124 -32.10 5.28 -13.83
C PHE A 124 -30.70 4.98 -14.36
N GLU A 125 -30.33 5.69 -15.43
CA GLU A 125 -29.00 5.64 -16.01
C GLU A 125 -28.32 7.02 -15.89
N PRO A 126 -27.09 7.10 -15.35
CA PRO A 126 -26.35 8.35 -15.29
C PRO A 126 -26.13 8.97 -16.68
N PRO A 127 -26.03 10.30 -16.79
CA PRO A 127 -25.78 10.98 -18.05
C PRO A 127 -24.45 10.55 -18.66
N GLU A 128 -24.44 10.26 -19.98
CA GLU A 128 -23.23 9.87 -20.72
C GLU A 128 -22.10 10.90 -20.63
N LYS A 129 -22.48 12.18 -20.44
CA LYS A 129 -21.56 13.32 -20.30
C LYS A 129 -21.88 14.07 -19.01
N PRO A 130 -21.24 13.70 -17.89
CA PRO A 130 -21.39 14.36 -16.61
C PRO A 130 -21.04 15.86 -16.68
N ASP A 131 -21.93 16.71 -16.17
CA ASP A 131 -21.67 18.15 -15.97
C ASP A 131 -21.75 18.49 -14.48
N ALA A 132 -20.61 18.86 -13.89
CA ALA A 132 -20.53 19.23 -12.48
C ALA A 132 -21.36 20.48 -12.11
N LYS A 133 -21.76 21.30 -13.08
CA LYS A 133 -22.61 22.48 -12.85
C LYS A 133 -24.10 22.18 -13.01
N ASN A 134 -24.45 21.14 -13.76
CA ASN A 134 -25.83 20.77 -14.11
C ASN A 134 -26.06 19.29 -13.78
N GLN A 135 -26.10 18.99 -12.48
CA GLN A 135 -26.30 17.63 -11.99
C GLN A 135 -27.78 17.26 -12.02
N LEU A 136 -28.07 16.01 -12.42
CA LEU A 136 -29.41 15.44 -12.32
C LEU A 136 -29.73 15.05 -10.87
N PRO A 137 -30.94 15.29 -10.36
CA PRO A 137 -31.35 14.85 -9.03
C PRO A 137 -31.52 13.33 -8.96
#